data_AF-A0A438G5P7-F1
#
_entry.id   AF-A0A438G5P7-F1
#
_cell.length_a   1.000
_cell.length_b   1.000
_cell.length_c   1.000
_cell.angle_alpha   90.00
_cell.angle_beta   90.00
_cell.angle_gamma   90.00
#
_symmetry.space_group_name_H-M   'P 1'
#
loop_
_entity.id
_entity.type
_entity.pdbx_description
1 polymer ?
#
loop_
_entity_poly.entity_id
_entity_poly.type
_entity_poly.pdbx_seq_one_letter_code
_entity_poly.pdbx_strand_id
1 'polypeptide(L)'
;MDNTIREQTVVWVLNRDHPINDTSGVLSINTFGNLLLHHGNTHVWSTNVSISSVNATVAQLSDTGNLVLIQNDDKRVVWQGFDHPTDTMLPHMKLGLDRRTGLNRFLTSWKVTGRPGNR
;
A
#
# COMPACT_ATOMS: atom_id res chain seq x y z
N MET A 1 21.82 -11.83 -7.16
CA MET A 1 20.57 -12.00 -7.93
C MET A 1 20.53 -10.88 -8.94
N ASP A 2 20.56 -11.20 -10.22
CA ASP A 2 20.60 -10.20 -11.30
C ASP A 2 19.19 -9.65 -11.55
N ASN A 3 19.01 -8.35 -11.31
CA ASN A 3 17.75 -7.66 -11.59
C ASN A 3 17.75 -7.13 -13.03
N THR A 4 17.48 -8.01 -14.00
CA THR A 4 17.46 -7.66 -15.44
C THR A 4 16.02 -7.46 -15.94
N ILE A 5 15.29 -6.49 -15.38
CA ILE A 5 14.01 -6.04 -15.93
C ILE A 5 14.27 -4.79 -16.78
N ARG A 6 14.11 -4.90 -18.11
CA ARG A 6 14.37 -3.79 -19.05
C ARG A 6 13.23 -2.77 -19.11
N GLU A 7 12.02 -3.18 -18.75
CA GLU A 7 10.82 -2.34 -18.76
C GLU A 7 10.23 -2.24 -17.36
N GLN A 8 9.97 -1.02 -16.89
CA GLN A 8 9.41 -0.81 -15.55
C GLN A 8 8.05 -1.51 -15.44
N THR A 9 7.99 -2.51 -14.57
CA THR A 9 6.76 -3.26 -14.29
C THR A 9 6.15 -2.76 -12.99
N VAL A 10 4.96 -2.17 -13.05
CA VAL A 10 4.24 -1.69 -11.88
C VAL A 10 3.39 -2.83 -11.32
N VAL A 11 3.72 -3.30 -10.12
CA VAL A 11 3.08 -4.47 -9.49
C VAL A 11 2.09 -4.09 -8.38
N TRP A 12 2.12 -2.84 -7.92
CA TRP A 12 1.27 -2.33 -6.85
C TRP A 12 1.14 -0.81 -6.93
N VAL A 13 -0.07 -0.28 -6.70
CA VAL A 13 -0.39 1.16 -6.71
C VAL A 13 -1.44 1.47 -5.64
N LEU A 14 -1.11 2.35 -4.70
CA LEU A 14 -2.00 2.73 -3.58
C LEU A 14 -3.13 3.69 -4.02
N ASN A 15 -2.85 4.68 -4.86
CA ASN A 15 -3.79 5.73 -5.25
C ASN A 15 -4.35 5.51 -6.65
N ARG A 16 -4.66 4.25 -6.99
CA ARG A 16 -5.14 3.86 -8.33
C ARG A 16 -6.38 4.64 -8.77
N ASP A 17 -7.29 4.90 -7.84
CA ASP A 17 -8.57 5.58 -8.13
C ASP A 17 -8.49 7.11 -8.00
N HIS A 18 -7.44 7.62 -7.36
CA HIS A 18 -7.25 9.04 -7.09
C HIS A 18 -5.82 9.46 -7.52
N PRO A 19 -5.53 9.48 -8.84
CA PRO A 19 -4.21 9.79 -9.33
C PRO A 19 -3.82 11.25 -9.06
N ILE A 20 -2.55 11.47 -8.77
CA ILE A 20 -1.93 12.81 -8.71
C ILE A 20 -1.20 13.01 -10.03
N ASN A 21 -1.55 14.06 -10.77
CA ASN A 21 -1.06 14.30 -12.14
C ASN A 21 0.19 15.21 -12.19
N ASP A 22 0.83 15.42 -11.04
CA ASP A 22 2.05 16.20 -10.88
C ASP A 22 2.99 15.52 -9.85
N THR A 23 4.08 16.20 -9.49
CA THR A 23 5.11 15.69 -8.58
C THR A 23 4.98 16.19 -7.14
N SER A 24 3.83 16.77 -6.77
CA SER A 24 3.62 17.40 -5.45
C SER A 24 2.95 16.50 -4.42
N GLY A 25 2.74 15.22 -4.75
CA GLY A 25 2.27 14.21 -3.81
C GLY A 25 3.27 13.94 -2.70
N VAL A 26 2.79 13.88 -1.46
CA VAL A 26 3.59 13.63 -0.26
C VAL A 26 3.03 12.42 0.48
N LEU A 27 3.87 11.39 0.66
CA LEU A 27 3.58 10.22 1.48
C LEU A 27 4.23 10.43 2.86
N SER A 28 3.42 10.46 3.92
CA SER A 28 3.88 10.75 5.27
C SER A 28 3.15 9.92 6.32
N ILE A 29 3.73 9.84 7.52
CA ILE A 29 3.09 9.25 8.70
C ILE A 29 2.64 10.40 9.60
N ASN A 30 1.36 10.41 10.00
CA ASN A 30 0.84 11.44 10.90
C ASN A 30 1.07 11.11 12.39
N THR A 31 0.65 12.02 13.26
CA THR A 31 0.75 11.90 14.72
C THR A 31 -0.06 10.74 15.32
N PHE A 32 -0.97 10.13 14.56
CA PHE A 32 -1.74 8.95 14.95
C PHE A 32 -1.12 7.64 14.41
N GLY A 33 0.08 7.72 13.83
CA GLY A 33 0.79 6.59 13.24
C GLY A 33 0.15 6.08 11.94
N ASN A 34 -0.72 6.86 11.29
CA ASN A 34 -1.35 6.48 10.03
C ASN A 34 -0.47 6.92 8.85
N LEU A 35 -0.18 6.00 7.92
CA LEU A 35 0.47 6.30 6.65
C LEU A 35 -0.56 6.86 5.67
N LEU A 36 -0.31 8.07 5.15
CA LEU A 36 -1.23 8.78 4.27
C LEU A 36 -0.51 9.47 3.10
N LEU A 37 -1.19 9.49 1.95
CA LEU A 37 -0.81 10.26 0.78
C LEU A 37 -1.69 11.51 0.70
N HIS A 38 -1.07 12.67 0.57
CA HIS A 38 -1.75 13.94 0.37
C HIS A 38 -1.16 14.72 -0.81
N HIS A 39 -1.97 15.60 -1.39
CA HIS A 39 -1.62 16.52 -2.47
C HIS A 39 -2.00 17.92 -2.01
N GLY A 40 -1.01 18.70 -1.56
CA GLY A 40 -1.26 19.92 -0.79
C GLY A 40 -2.09 19.62 0.46
N ASN A 41 -3.28 20.23 0.54
CA ASN A 41 -4.25 20.02 1.63
C ASN A 41 -5.28 18.92 1.34
N THR A 42 -5.20 18.26 0.17
CA THR A 42 -6.16 17.23 -0.25
C THR A 42 -5.68 15.86 0.19
N HIS A 43 -6.52 15.14 0.93
CA HIS A 43 -6.31 13.73 1.22
C HIS A 43 -6.53 12.88 -0.04
N VAL A 44 -5.58 12.00 -0.35
CA VAL A 44 -5.65 11.11 -1.53
C VAL A 44 -5.86 9.65 -1.13
N TRP A 45 -5.15 9.18 -0.11
CA TRP A 45 -5.23 7.79 0.37
C TRP A 45 -4.65 7.66 1.78
N SER A 46 -5.09 6.68 2.57
CA SER A 46 -4.36 6.24 3.78
C SER A 46 -4.63 4.79 4.14
N THR A 47 -3.82 4.26 5.06
CA THR A 47 -4.00 2.91 5.62
C THR A 47 -5.22 2.77 6.53
N ASN A 48 -5.87 3.88 6.92
CA ASN A 48 -6.99 3.94 7.86
C ASN A 48 -6.69 3.27 9.23
N VAL A 49 -5.42 3.24 9.63
CA VAL A 49 -5.03 2.80 10.97
C VAL A 49 -5.14 3.98 11.94
N SER A 50 -5.58 3.71 13.16
CA SER A 50 -5.52 4.65 14.28
C SER A 50 -4.77 3.99 15.44
N ILE A 51 -3.61 4.53 15.78
CA ILE A 51 -2.77 4.04 16.88
C ILE A 51 -2.73 5.11 17.96
N SER A 52 -2.65 4.69 19.23
CA SER A 52 -2.40 5.64 20.31
C SER A 52 -1.10 6.40 20.02
N SER A 53 -1.16 7.72 20.14
CA SER A 53 -0.08 8.67 19.83
C SER A 53 1.24 8.42 20.57
N VAL A 54 1.24 7.56 21.58
CA VAL A 54 2.43 7.13 22.33
C VAL A 54 3.35 6.24 21.48
N ASN A 55 2.81 5.52 20.49
CA ASN A 55 3.53 4.45 19.82
C ASN A 55 3.93 4.88 18.41
N ALA A 56 5.22 5.07 18.19
CA ALA A 56 5.76 5.42 16.87
C ALA A 56 5.51 4.30 15.85
N THR A 57 5.31 4.66 14.58
CA THR A 57 5.27 3.69 13.49
C THR A 57 6.36 3.93 12.48
N VAL A 58 6.71 2.87 11.76
CA VAL A 58 7.67 2.88 10.65
C VAL A 58 7.01 2.21 9.46
N ALA A 59 7.07 2.88 8.30
CA ALA A 59 6.75 2.28 7.02
C ALA A 59 8.01 1.61 6.46
N GLN A 60 7.92 0.33 6.14
CA GLN A 60 9.04 -0.45 5.62
C GLN A 60 8.63 -1.19 4.35
N LEU A 61 9.42 -1.06 3.29
CA LEU A 61 9.32 -1.93 2.13
C LEU A 61 10.22 -3.15 2.37
N SER A 62 9.62 -4.34 2.41
CA SER A 62 10.35 -5.60 2.58
C SER A 62 10.90 -6.13 1.25
N ASP A 63 11.87 -7.05 1.32
CA ASP A 63 12.51 -7.67 0.15
C ASP A 63 11.54 -8.49 -0.71
N THR A 64 10.38 -8.87 -0.17
CA THR A 64 9.32 -9.54 -0.94
C THR A 64 8.47 -8.56 -1.75
N GLY A 65 8.69 -7.24 -1.60
CA GLY A 65 7.88 -6.19 -2.19
C GLY A 65 6.66 -5.78 -1.36
N ASN A 66 6.50 -6.32 -0.15
CA ASN A 66 5.40 -5.93 0.74
C ASN A 66 5.75 -4.63 1.47
N LEU A 67 4.93 -3.59 1.29
CA LEU A 67 4.97 -2.37 2.10
C LEU A 67 4.20 -2.63 3.39
N VAL A 68 4.87 -2.55 4.54
CA VAL A 68 4.29 -2.80 5.86
C VAL A 68 4.38 -1.55 6.73
N LEU A 69 3.36 -1.34 7.55
CA LEU A 69 3.36 -0.36 8.62
C LEU A 69 3.52 -1.10 9.93
N ILE A 70 4.59 -0.78 10.65
CA ILE A 70 5.00 -1.49 11.87
C ILE A 70 4.92 -0.52 13.04
N GLN A 71 4.30 -0.95 14.13
CA GLN A 71 4.34 -0.25 15.41
C GLN A 71 5.65 -0.57 16.14
N ASN A 72 6.41 0.45 16.53
CA ASN A 72 7.81 0.33 16.93
C ASN A 72 8.01 -0.49 18.22
N ASP A 73 7.15 -0.30 19.22
CA ASP A 73 7.34 -0.89 20.56
C ASP A 73 7.28 -2.42 20.55
N ASP A 74 6.25 -2.97 19.90
CA ASP A 74 5.99 -4.41 19.86
C ASP A 74 6.39 -5.06 18.52
N LYS A 75 6.95 -4.27 17.60
CA LYS A 75 7.20 -4.66 16.19
C LYS A 75 5.97 -5.28 15.51
N ARG A 76 4.77 -4.87 15.94
CA ARG A 76 3.51 -5.40 15.43
C ARG A 76 3.20 -4.79 14.07
N VAL A 77 2.96 -5.63 13.07
CA VAL A 77 2.45 -5.19 11.76
C VAL A 77 0.98 -4.78 11.94
N VAL A 78 0.69 -3.52 11.70
CA VAL A 78 -0.66 -2.94 11.83
C VAL A 78 -1.35 -2.77 10.48
N TRP A 79 -0.57 -2.75 9.40
CA TRP A 79 -1.07 -2.72 8.02
C TRP A 79 -0.03 -3.32 7.08
N GLN A 80 -0.47 -3.94 5.98
CA GLN A 80 0.41 -4.45 4.94
C GLN A 80 -0.22 -4.32 3.54
N GLY A 81 0.59 -4.00 2.53
CA GLY A 81 0.16 -3.80 1.16
C GLY A 81 -0.35 -5.10 0.51
N PHE A 82 0.17 -6.25 0.93
CA PHE A 82 -0.27 -7.57 0.42
C PHE A 82 -1.73 -7.92 0.77
N ASP A 83 -2.32 -7.21 1.73
CA ASP A 83 -3.75 -7.30 2.04
C ASP A 83 -4.62 -6.50 1.07
N HIS A 84 -4.01 -5.63 0.26
CA HIS A 84 -4.67 -4.77 -0.71
C HIS A 84 -4.04 -4.96 -2.10
N PRO A 85 -4.19 -6.16 -2.70
CA PRO A 85 -3.60 -6.43 -4.00
C PRO A 85 -4.28 -5.57 -5.08
N THR A 86 -3.57 -5.39 -6.18
CA THR A 86 -4.07 -4.59 -7.30
C THR A 86 -4.41 -5.52 -8.47
N ASP A 87 -3.72 -5.46 -9.61
CA ASP A 87 -3.90 -6.38 -10.74
C ASP A 87 -2.92 -7.56 -10.71
N THR A 88 -1.84 -7.45 -9.94
CA THR A 88 -0.75 -8.43 -9.90
C THR A 88 -0.71 -9.17 -8.57
N MET A 89 -0.47 -10.48 -8.63
CA MET A 89 -0.14 -11.31 -7.46
C MET A 89 1.36 -11.54 -7.40
N LEU A 90 1.98 -11.08 -6.30
CA LEU A 90 3.38 -11.35 -5.99
C LEU A 90 3.53 -12.64 -5.16
N PRO A 91 4.74 -13.26 -5.14
CA PRO A 91 5.04 -14.32 -4.19
C PRO A 91 4.73 -13.88 -2.76
N HIS A 92 4.18 -14.79 -1.94
CA HIS A 92 3.75 -14.57 -0.55
C HIS A 92 2.45 -13.76 -0.35
N MET A 93 1.84 -13.22 -1.41
CA MET A 93 0.47 -12.70 -1.33
C MET A 93 -0.54 -13.84 -1.10
N LYS A 94 -1.66 -13.51 -0.46
CA LYS A 94 -2.79 -14.42 -0.27
C LYS A 94 -3.99 -13.86 -1.02
N LEU A 95 -4.75 -14.73 -1.69
CA LEU A 95 -6.04 -14.40 -2.29
C LEU A 95 -7.16 -15.12 -1.54
N GLY A 96 -8.36 -14.54 -1.60
CA GLY A 96 -9.56 -15.03 -0.93
C GLY A 96 -9.79 -14.42 0.46
N LEU A 97 -10.77 -14.99 1.15
CA LEU A 97 -11.28 -14.49 2.43
C LEU A 97 -10.36 -14.88 3.61
N ASP A 98 -9.83 -13.87 4.29
CA ASP A 98 -9.29 -14.01 5.62
C ASP A 98 -10.45 -14.12 6.63
N ARG A 99 -10.75 -15.34 7.08
CA ARG A 99 -11.89 -15.57 7.99
C ARG A 99 -11.75 -14.92 9.36
N ARG A 100 -10.52 -14.55 9.76
CA ARG A 100 -10.27 -13.91 11.06
C ARG A 100 -10.56 -12.41 11.01
N THR A 101 -10.20 -11.75 9.90
CA THR A 101 -10.39 -10.30 9.73
C THR A 101 -11.62 -9.93 8.90
N GLY A 102 -12.21 -10.89 8.17
CA GLY A 102 -13.27 -10.65 7.20
C GLY A 102 -12.79 -10.07 5.87
N LEU A 103 -11.48 -9.85 5.70
CA LEU A 103 -10.92 -9.23 4.51
C LEU A 103 -10.92 -10.21 3.32
N ASN A 104 -11.61 -9.85 2.24
CA ASN A 104 -11.56 -10.60 0.99
C ASN A 104 -10.53 -9.99 0.03
N ARG A 105 -9.45 -10.73 -0.25
CA ARG A 105 -8.36 -10.29 -1.13
C ARG A 105 -8.59 -10.80 -2.55
N PHE A 106 -8.74 -9.90 -3.53
CA PHE A 106 -8.96 -10.26 -4.93
C PHE A 106 -8.25 -9.29 -5.86
N LEU A 107 -7.92 -9.74 -7.07
CA LEU A 107 -7.27 -8.90 -8.07
C LEU A 107 -8.30 -8.09 -8.85
N THR A 108 -7.94 -6.84 -9.16
CA THR A 108 -8.71 -5.94 -10.03
C THR A 108 -7.85 -5.52 -11.20
N SER A 109 -8.29 -5.83 -12.43
CA SER A 109 -7.58 -5.47 -13.66
C SER A 109 -7.48 -3.97 -13.86
N TRP A 110 -6.45 -3.50 -14.58
CA TRP A 110 -6.38 -2.12 -15.08
C TRP A 110 -7.53 -1.81 -16.05
N LYS A 111 -7.99 -0.55 -16.05
CA LYS A 111 -8.90 -0.02 -17.09
C LYS A 111 -8.27 -0.01 -18.48
N VAL A 112 -7.00 0.37 -18.56
CA VAL A 112 -6.25 0.51 -19.82
C VAL A 112 -4.85 -0.06 -19.60
N THR A 113 -4.34 -0.79 -20.59
CA THR A 113 -2.98 -1.34 -20.57
C THR A 113 -1.96 -0.23 -20.28
N GLY A 114 -1.19 -0.38 -19.21
CA GLY A 114 -0.15 0.58 -18.82
C GLY A 114 -0.63 1.85 -18.11
N ARG A 115 -1.92 1.97 -17.74
CA ARG A 115 -2.42 3.11 -16.95
C ARG A 115 -3.19 2.69 -15.71
N PRO A 116 -2.88 3.27 -14.54
CA PRO A 116 -3.65 3.07 -13.33
C PRO A 116 -5.12 3.50 -13.39
N GLY A 117 -6.03 2.62 -12.94
CA GLY A 117 -7.46 2.87 -12.75
C GLY A 117 -8.29 1.57 -12.65
N ASN A 118 -9.24 1.49 -11.71
CA ASN A 118 -10.17 0.34 -11.56
C ASN A 118 -11.28 0.38 -12.60
N ARG A 119 -11.75 -0.78 -13.11
CA ARG A 119 -12.87 -0.87 -14.08
C ARG A 119 -14.15 -0.25 -13.53
#